data_AF-A0A378USK7-F1
#
_entry.id   AF-A0A378USK7-F1
#
_cell.length_a   1.000
_cell.length_b   1.000
_cell.length_c   1.000
_cell.angle_alpha   90.00
_cell.angle_beta   90.00
_cell.angle_gamma   90.00
#
_symmetry.space_group_name_H-M   'P 1'
#
loop_
_entity.id
_entity.type
_entity.pdbx_description
1 polymer ?
#
loop_
_entity_poly.entity_id
_entity_poly.type
_entity_poly.pdbx_seq_one_letter_code
_entity_poly.pdbx_strand_id
1 'polypeptide(L)'
;MWRLRVVHSTGYAYKSAVTASFNEARLTPRSDSRQNVILNRVETIPATRSYRYVDYWGTAVTAFDLHAPHTELEVSGSSVVETEIAEKPEETVGWDDLRTEAVIDRFDEVLSPTHYTPHSKRIARVGQRIAKDHDPFEAVGRWRSGCAANSTTYRVPPACTPRAWMPCARVRVCARISRTCR
;
A
#
# COMPACT_ATOMS: atom_id res chain seq x y z
N MET A 1 -6.15 -14.10 -17.01
CA MET A 1 -4.75 -13.91 -16.58
C MET A 1 -4.12 -12.73 -17.32
N TRP A 2 -3.54 -11.77 -16.60
CA TRP A 2 -2.78 -10.64 -17.18
C TRP A 2 -1.37 -10.59 -16.62
N ARG A 3 -0.38 -10.34 -17.48
CA ARG A 3 1.00 -10.08 -17.08
C ARG A 3 1.32 -8.60 -17.22
N LEU A 4 1.80 -7.99 -16.15
CA LEU A 4 2.09 -6.56 -16.09
C LEU A 4 3.53 -6.34 -15.65
N ARG A 5 4.21 -5.38 -16.29
CA ARG A 5 5.47 -4.83 -15.82
C ARG A 5 5.18 -3.51 -15.12
N VAL A 6 5.51 -3.44 -13.83
CA VAL A 6 5.35 -2.25 -13.00
C VAL A 6 6.73 -1.68 -12.74
N VAL A 7 6.88 -0.38 -12.98
CA VAL A 7 8.11 0.36 -12.68
C VAL A 7 7.74 1.57 -11.83
N HIS A 8 8.47 1.73 -10.73
CA HIS A 8 8.40 2.88 -9.85
C HIS A 8 9.80 3.50 -9.77
N SER A 9 9.89 4.82 -9.88
CA SER A 9 11.11 5.56 -9.56
C SER A 9 10.74 6.76 -8.71
N THR A 10 11.50 6.96 -7.63
CA THR A 10 11.42 8.14 -6.78
C THR A 10 12.83 8.71 -6.64
N GLY A 11 12.98 9.99 -7.01
CA GLY A 11 14.22 10.75 -6.83
C GLY A 11 14.10 11.76 -5.69
N TYR A 12 15.21 11.98 -5.00
CA TYR A 12 15.39 13.00 -3.97
C TYR A 12 16.58 13.88 -4.34
N ALA A 13 16.39 15.19 -4.23
CA ALA A 13 17.45 16.18 -4.35
C ALA A 13 17.53 17.00 -3.06
N TYR A 14 18.75 17.18 -2.55
CA TYR A 14 19.05 17.88 -1.31
C TYR A 14 19.77 19.19 -1.59
N LYS A 15 19.42 20.23 -0.83
CA LYS A 15 20.08 21.55 -0.93
C LYS A 15 21.55 21.52 -0.49
N SER A 16 21.92 20.55 0.33
CA SER A 16 23.27 20.32 0.85
C SER A 16 23.50 18.82 1.00
N ALA A 17 24.77 18.40 1.03
CA ALA A 17 25.11 16.99 1.17
C ALA A 17 24.59 16.42 2.50
N VAL A 18 23.83 15.33 2.41
CA VAL A 18 23.39 14.53 3.55
C VAL A 18 24.48 13.52 3.87
N THR A 19 24.81 13.36 5.15
CA THR A 19 25.91 12.49 5.60
C THR A 19 25.43 11.12 6.03
N ALA A 20 24.18 11.02 6.49
CA ALA A 20 23.54 9.74 6.76
C ALA A 20 22.07 9.78 6.36
N SER A 21 21.63 8.82 5.56
CA SER A 21 20.23 8.61 5.22
C SER A 21 19.84 7.17 5.50
N PHE A 22 18.81 6.98 6.34
CA PHE A 22 18.21 5.69 6.65
C PHE A 22 16.86 5.60 5.94
N ASN A 23 16.66 4.56 5.14
CA ASN A 23 15.50 4.45 4.27
C ASN A 23 14.85 3.08 4.35
N GLU A 24 13.53 3.06 4.26
CA GLU A 24 12.73 1.85 4.03
C GLU A 24 11.84 2.04 2.81
N ALA A 25 12.03 1.20 1.81
CA ALA A 25 11.24 1.18 0.59
C ALA A 25 10.29 -0.03 0.58
N ARG A 26 8.99 0.26 0.54
CA ARG A 26 7.90 -0.70 0.30
C ARG A 26 7.54 -0.60 -1.19
N LEU A 27 8.38 -1.19 -2.04
CA LEU A 27 8.17 -1.18 -3.51
C LEU A 27 7.88 -2.58 -4.07
N THR A 28 7.98 -3.60 -3.24
CA THR A 28 7.77 -4.99 -3.66
C THR A 28 6.27 -5.31 -3.59
N PRO A 29 5.64 -5.69 -4.72
CA PRO A 29 4.26 -6.16 -4.69
C PRO A 29 4.13 -7.41 -3.81
N ARG A 30 2.96 -7.62 -3.20
CA ARG A 30 2.68 -8.83 -2.41
C ARG A 30 2.19 -9.96 -3.30
N SER A 31 2.71 -11.17 -3.14
CA SER A 31 2.11 -12.36 -3.75
C SER A 31 0.92 -12.85 -2.89
N ASP A 32 -0.18 -13.19 -3.55
CA ASP A 32 -1.36 -13.80 -2.94
C ASP A 32 -2.05 -14.75 -3.93
N SER A 33 -3.21 -15.32 -3.55
CA SER A 33 -3.95 -16.27 -4.39
C SER A 33 -4.35 -15.74 -5.76
N ARG A 34 -4.29 -14.42 -5.99
CA ARG A 34 -4.74 -13.77 -7.22
C ARG A 34 -3.67 -12.89 -7.86
N GLN A 35 -2.48 -12.84 -7.27
CA GLN A 35 -1.35 -12.08 -7.77
C GLN A 35 -0.07 -12.86 -7.51
N ASN A 36 0.66 -13.21 -8.57
CA ASN A 36 1.96 -13.85 -8.47
C ASN A 36 3.07 -12.87 -8.92
N VAL A 37 4.09 -12.68 -8.09
CA VAL A 37 5.26 -11.85 -8.41
C VAL A 37 6.33 -12.74 -9.02
N ILE A 38 6.58 -12.58 -10.33
CA ILE A 38 7.55 -13.40 -11.08
C ILE A 38 8.97 -12.87 -10.91
N LEU A 39 9.12 -11.54 -10.99
CA LEU A 39 10.39 -10.86 -10.86
C LEU A 39 10.18 -9.60 -10.04
N ASN A 40 11.12 -9.31 -9.15
CA ASN A 40 11.16 -8.05 -8.42
C ASN A 40 12.59 -7.61 -8.16
N ARG A 41 12.90 -6.36 -8.48
CA ARG A 41 14.20 -5.73 -8.26
C ARG A 41 14.01 -4.33 -7.71
N VAL A 42 14.71 -4.02 -6.62
CA VAL A 42 14.79 -2.68 -6.04
C VAL A 42 16.24 -2.25 -6.10
N GLU A 43 16.48 -1.07 -6.65
CA GLU A 43 17.81 -0.48 -6.84
C GLU A 43 17.84 0.93 -6.27
N THR A 44 19.04 1.37 -5.92
CA THR A 44 19.29 2.73 -5.45
C THR A 44 20.46 3.34 -6.20
N ILE A 45 20.41 4.65 -6.40
CA ILE A 45 21.52 5.45 -6.92
C ILE A 45 21.70 6.62 -5.96
N PRO A 46 22.82 6.74 -5.22
CA PRO A 46 23.97 5.83 -5.21
C PRO A 46 23.64 4.39 -4.79
N ALA A 47 24.40 3.44 -5.34
CA ALA A 47 24.26 2.03 -5.00
C ALA A 47 24.65 1.81 -3.54
N THR A 48 23.75 1.21 -2.77
CA THR A 48 24.03 0.82 -1.39
C THR A 48 23.52 -0.60 -1.11
N ARG A 49 24.05 -1.20 -0.06
CA ARG A 49 23.58 -2.49 0.42
C ARG A 49 22.18 -2.32 1.01
N SER A 50 21.30 -3.24 0.63
CA SER A 50 19.96 -3.32 1.19
C SER A 50 19.77 -4.60 2.00
N TYR A 51 18.86 -4.51 2.97
CA TYR A 51 18.35 -5.61 3.76
C TYR A 51 16.84 -5.72 3.53
N ARG A 52 16.30 -6.94 3.51
CA ARG A 52 14.88 -7.18 3.27
C ARG A 52 14.27 -7.91 4.45
N TYR A 53 13.07 -7.49 4.84
CA TYR A 53 12.25 -8.16 5.84
C TYR A 53 10.77 -8.00 5.50
N VAL A 54 9.93 -8.77 6.18
CA VAL A 54 8.47 -8.64 6.10
C VAL A 54 8.01 -7.92 7.35
N ASP A 55 7.31 -6.80 7.19
CA ASP A 55 6.74 -6.09 8.33
C ASP A 55 5.49 -6.79 8.87
N TYR A 56 4.97 -6.29 9.98
CA TYR A 56 3.81 -6.84 10.67
C TYR A 56 2.56 -6.95 9.77
N TRP A 57 2.46 -6.10 8.75
CA TRP A 57 1.34 -6.10 7.79
C TRP A 57 1.51 -7.12 6.65
N GLY A 58 2.60 -7.89 6.66
CA GLY A 58 2.96 -8.79 5.58
C GLY A 58 3.52 -8.07 4.35
N THR A 59 3.98 -6.82 4.49
CA THR A 59 4.58 -6.06 3.39
C THR A 59 6.08 -6.36 3.32
N ALA A 60 6.58 -6.67 2.13
CA ALA A 60 8.02 -6.83 1.89
C ALA A 60 8.70 -5.44 1.86
N VAL A 61 9.50 -5.17 2.89
CA VAL A 61 10.23 -3.91 3.07
C VAL A 61 11.69 -4.12 2.65
N THR A 62 12.22 -3.18 1.87
CA THR A 62 13.66 -3.08 1.56
C THR A 62 14.24 -1.91 2.33
N ALA A 63 14.98 -2.19 3.40
CA ALA A 63 15.72 -1.20 4.17
C ALA A 63 17.12 -0.99 3.58
N PHE A 64 17.60 0.24 3.56
CA PHE A 64 18.95 0.56 3.10
C PHE A 64 19.43 1.89 3.67
N ASP A 65 20.74 1.96 3.91
CA ASP A 65 21.38 3.10 4.54
C ASP A 65 22.48 3.65 3.62
N LEU A 66 22.58 4.97 3.56
CA LEU A 66 23.59 5.66 2.77
C LEU A 66 24.37 6.62 3.65
N HIS A 67 25.65 6.29 3.88
CA HIS A 67 26.57 7.06 4.73
C HIS A 67 27.59 7.89 3.94
N ALA A 68 27.70 7.68 2.64
CA ALA A 68 28.52 8.52 1.79
C ALA A 68 27.81 9.87 1.58
N PRO A 69 28.49 11.02 1.73
CA PRO A 69 27.92 12.32 1.43
C PRO A 69 27.30 12.36 0.03
N HIS A 70 26.02 12.71 -0.05
CA HIS A 70 25.29 12.75 -1.32
C HIS A 70 24.28 13.89 -1.32
N THR A 71 24.08 14.48 -2.50
CA THR A 71 23.05 15.50 -2.74
C THR A 71 21.83 14.93 -3.44
N GLU A 72 21.91 13.69 -3.92
CA GLU A 72 20.85 13.02 -4.66
C GLU A 72 20.71 11.57 -4.23
N LEU A 73 19.48 11.06 -4.27
CA LEU A 73 19.14 9.66 -4.05
C LEU A 73 17.98 9.28 -4.96
N GLU A 74 18.18 8.33 -5.87
CA GLU A 74 17.13 7.66 -6.62
C GLU A 74 16.88 6.28 -6.04
N VAL A 75 15.61 5.91 -5.94
CA VAL A 75 15.15 4.58 -5.57
C VAL A 75 14.20 4.09 -6.65
N SER A 76 14.57 3.01 -7.33
CA SER A 76 13.78 2.42 -8.39
C SER A 76 13.34 0.99 -8.02
N GLY A 77 12.10 0.66 -8.33
CA GLY A 77 11.51 -0.65 -8.17
C GLY A 77 10.96 -1.13 -9.50
N SER A 78 11.32 -2.34 -9.91
CA SER A 78 10.76 -2.97 -11.12
C SER A 78 10.25 -4.36 -10.77
N SER A 79 9.01 -4.63 -11.17
CA SER A 79 8.35 -5.90 -10.89
C SER A 79 7.59 -6.41 -12.10
N VAL A 80 7.63 -7.71 -12.32
CA VAL A 80 6.76 -8.41 -13.27
C VAL A 80 5.77 -9.22 -12.46
N VAL A 81 4.48 -8.90 -12.61
CA VAL A 81 3.40 -9.54 -11.88
C VAL A 81 2.43 -10.19 -12.84
N GLU A 82 1.88 -11.31 -12.41
CA GLU A 82 0.75 -11.99 -13.04
C GLU A 82 -0.46 -11.83 -12.13
N THR A 83 -1.59 -11.44 -12.71
CA THR A 83 -2.81 -11.08 -11.97
C THR A 83 -4.03 -11.76 -12.55
N GLU A 84 -4.93 -12.14 -11.64
CA GLU A 84 -6.18 -12.80 -11.96
C GLU A 84 -7.39 -12.01 -11.44
N ILE A 85 -8.52 -12.21 -12.14
CA ILE A 85 -9.78 -11.55 -11.80
C ILE A 85 -10.29 -12.09 -10.45
N ALA A 86 -11.09 -11.27 -9.77
CA ALA A 86 -11.71 -11.68 -8.52
C ALA A 86 -12.82 -12.65 -8.78
N GLU A 87 -12.66 -13.87 -8.29
CA GLU A 87 -13.79 -14.76 -8.15
C GLU A 87 -14.56 -14.41 -6.88
N LYS A 88 -15.87 -14.63 -6.94
CA LYS A 88 -16.73 -14.51 -5.78
C LYS A 88 -16.37 -15.66 -4.82
N PRO A 89 -16.28 -15.40 -3.50
CA PRO A 89 -16.12 -16.47 -2.51
C PRO A 89 -17.22 -17.52 -2.68
N GLU A 90 -16.86 -18.80 -2.59
CA GLU A 90 -17.83 -19.91 -2.61
C GLU A 90 -18.71 -19.89 -1.36
N GLU A 91 -18.10 -19.57 -0.22
CA GLU A 91 -18.80 -19.39 1.05
C GLU A 91 -19.13 -17.91 1.28
N THR A 92 -20.41 -17.65 1.55
CA THR A 92 -20.89 -16.32 1.94
C THR A 92 -21.03 -16.24 3.45
N VAL A 93 -20.57 -15.14 4.04
CA VAL A 93 -20.72 -14.84 5.46
C VAL A 93 -21.73 -13.73 5.68
N GLY A 94 -22.45 -13.78 6.80
CA GLY A 94 -23.37 -12.74 7.23
C GLY A 94 -22.68 -11.61 7.99
N TRP A 95 -23.41 -10.53 8.24
CA TRP A 95 -22.92 -9.41 9.05
C TRP A 95 -22.66 -9.80 10.51
N ASP A 96 -23.40 -10.77 11.05
CA ASP A 96 -23.23 -11.23 12.42
C ASP A 96 -21.94 -12.07 12.58
N ASP A 97 -21.59 -12.87 11.58
CA ASP A 97 -20.32 -13.62 11.56
C ASP A 97 -19.11 -12.68 11.64
N LEU A 98 -19.17 -11.55 10.94
CA LEU A 98 -18.13 -10.52 10.94
C LEU A 98 -18.04 -9.71 12.24
N ARG A 99 -19.05 -9.79 13.11
CA ARG A 99 -19.10 -9.08 14.40
C ARG A 99 -18.69 -9.96 15.58
N THR A 100 -18.33 -11.21 15.32
CA THR A 100 -17.82 -12.11 16.36
C THR A 100 -16.52 -11.56 16.97
N GLU A 101 -16.30 -11.81 18.26
CA GLU A 101 -15.10 -11.33 18.97
C GLU A 101 -13.82 -11.86 18.30
N ALA A 102 -13.80 -13.11 17.86
CA ALA A 102 -12.65 -13.71 17.18
C ALA A 102 -12.28 -12.99 15.87
N VAL A 103 -13.27 -12.49 15.12
CA VAL A 103 -13.03 -11.72 13.89
C VAL A 103 -12.56 -10.32 14.23
N ILE A 104 -13.22 -9.65 15.19
CA ILE A 104 -12.83 -8.30 15.59
C ILE A 104 -11.41 -8.28 16.14
N ASP A 105 -11.06 -9.20 17.05
CA ASP A 105 -9.73 -9.32 17.64
C ASP A 105 -8.66 -9.56 16.56
N ARG A 106 -8.90 -10.53 15.66
CA ARG A 106 -7.98 -10.85 14.58
C ARG A 106 -7.73 -9.70 13.61
N PHE A 107 -8.71 -8.82 13.43
CA PHE A 107 -8.67 -7.72 12.46
C PHE A 107 -8.70 -6.34 13.13
N ASP A 108 -8.43 -6.25 14.44
CA ASP A 108 -8.57 -5.00 15.19
C ASP A 108 -7.76 -3.87 14.57
N GLU A 109 -6.54 -4.16 14.09
CA GLU A 109 -5.65 -3.13 13.56
C GLU A 109 -6.13 -2.56 12.21
N VAL A 110 -6.95 -3.30 11.45
CA VAL A 110 -7.58 -2.81 10.21
C VAL A 110 -8.97 -2.22 10.43
N LEU A 111 -9.58 -2.48 11.58
CA LEU A 111 -10.86 -1.91 12.00
C LEU A 111 -10.68 -0.61 12.80
N SER A 112 -9.54 -0.47 13.47
CA SER A 112 -9.19 0.67 14.29
C SER A 112 -8.92 1.93 13.44
N PRO A 113 -9.52 3.08 13.79
CA PRO A 113 -9.28 4.33 13.08
C PRO A 113 -7.84 4.79 13.27
N THR A 114 -7.24 5.30 12.20
CA THR A 114 -5.88 5.86 12.24
C THR A 114 -5.91 7.35 11.93
N HIS A 115 -4.77 8.03 12.12
CA HIS A 115 -4.62 9.40 11.67
C HIS A 115 -4.91 9.59 10.16
N TYR A 116 -4.63 8.59 9.32
CA TYR A 116 -4.86 8.66 7.87
C TYR A 116 -6.28 8.27 7.47
N THR A 117 -6.93 7.44 8.28
CA THR A 117 -8.32 6.97 8.11
C THR A 117 -9.12 7.26 9.39
N PRO A 118 -9.31 8.54 9.74
CA PRO A 118 -9.99 8.89 10.98
C PRO A 118 -11.47 8.51 10.90
N HIS A 119 -12.06 8.27 12.07
CA HIS A 119 -13.50 8.03 12.15
C HIS A 119 -14.28 9.22 11.58
N SER A 120 -15.20 8.94 10.64
CA SER A 120 -16.01 9.96 9.98
C SER A 120 -17.48 9.58 10.00
N LYS A 121 -18.29 10.42 10.67
CA LYS A 121 -19.76 10.25 10.73
C LYS A 121 -20.40 10.20 9.33
N ARG A 122 -19.81 10.90 8.35
CA ARG A 122 -20.30 10.88 6.96
C ARG A 122 -20.04 9.53 6.30
N ILE A 123 -18.83 8.99 6.43
CA ILE A 123 -18.44 7.69 5.88
C ILE A 123 -19.26 6.58 6.54
N ALA A 124 -19.41 6.61 7.87
CA ALA A 124 -20.20 5.65 8.61
C ALA A 124 -21.66 5.58 8.13
N ARG A 125 -22.32 6.73 7.91
CA ARG A 125 -23.70 6.77 7.36
C ARG A 125 -23.80 6.17 5.96
N VAL A 126 -22.82 6.41 5.10
CA VAL A 126 -22.80 5.81 3.76
C VAL A 126 -22.63 4.29 3.86
N GLY A 127 -21.72 3.82 4.72
CA GLY A 127 -21.52 2.40 4.97
C GLY A 127 -22.78 1.71 5.51
N GLN A 128 -23.44 2.29 6.52
CA GLN A 128 -24.70 1.78 7.07
C GLN A 128 -25.81 1.69 6.03
N ARG A 129 -25.93 2.70 5.15
CA ARG A 129 -26.92 2.68 4.07
C ARG A 129 -26.66 1.55 3.07
N ILE A 130 -25.40 1.31 2.69
CA ILE A 130 -25.04 0.22 1.78
C ILE A 130 -25.30 -1.13 2.43
N ALA A 131 -24.89 -1.30 3.68
CA ALA A 131 -25.01 -2.55 4.43
C ALA A 131 -26.46 -2.98 4.70
N LYS A 132 -27.43 -2.05 4.66
CA LYS A 132 -28.85 -2.36 4.88
C LYS A 132 -29.43 -3.29 3.81
N ASP A 133 -29.02 -3.10 2.57
CA ASP A 133 -29.64 -3.75 1.41
C ASP A 133 -28.70 -4.76 0.71
N HIS A 134 -27.52 -5.05 1.30
CA HIS A 134 -26.49 -5.88 0.67
C HIS A 134 -25.80 -6.79 1.70
N ASP A 135 -25.43 -7.99 1.26
CA ASP A 135 -24.51 -8.86 2.02
C ASP A 135 -23.11 -8.22 2.13
N PRO A 136 -22.22 -8.70 3.02
CA PRO A 136 -20.89 -8.11 3.19
C PRO A 136 -20.05 -8.04 1.91
N PHE A 137 -20.10 -9.06 1.05
CA PHE A 137 -19.31 -9.10 -0.18
C PHE A 137 -19.83 -8.07 -1.18
N GLU A 138 -21.14 -8.02 -1.38
CA GLU A 138 -21.81 -7.06 -2.25
C GLU A 138 -21.62 -5.62 -1.74
N ALA A 139 -21.70 -5.40 -0.43
CA ALA A 139 -21.51 -4.10 0.20
C ALA A 139 -20.10 -3.54 -0.07
N VAL A 140 -19.05 -4.37 0.02
CA VAL A 140 -17.68 -3.96 -0.34
C VAL A 140 -17.56 -3.67 -1.83
N GLY A 141 -18.19 -4.46 -2.68
CA GLY A 141 -18.26 -4.21 -4.12
C GLY A 141 -18.87 -2.84 -4.44
N ARG A 142 -20.04 -2.56 -3.86
CA ARG A 142 -20.75 -1.26 -3.99
C ARG A 142 -19.90 -0.09 -3.47
N TRP A 143 -19.27 -0.25 -2.31
CA TRP A 143 -18.38 0.76 -1.74
C TRP A 143 -17.23 1.11 -2.70
N ARG A 144 -16.55 0.09 -3.24
CA ARG A 144 -15.44 0.27 -4.19
C ARG A 144 -15.88 1.00 -5.46
N SER A 145 -16.99 0.60 -6.06
CA SER A 145 -17.54 1.26 -7.24
C SER A 145 -17.93 2.71 -6.96
N GLY A 146 -18.54 2.99 -5.80
CA GLY A 146 -18.92 4.35 -5.40
C GLY A 146 -17.72 5.27 -5.13
N CYS A 147 -16.63 4.75 -4.57
CA CYS A 147 -15.39 5.50 -4.39
C CYS A 147 -14.67 5.78 -5.71
N ALA A 148 -14.63 4.81 -6.63
CA ALA A 148 -13.99 4.97 -7.94
C ALA A 148 -14.65 6.08 -8.76
N ALA A 149 -15.98 6.17 -8.73
CA ALA A 149 -16.76 7.19 -9.43
C ALA A 149 -16.55 8.61 -8.88
N ASN A 150 -16.14 8.76 -7.61
CA ASN A 150 -16.00 10.04 -6.92
C ASN A 150 -14.53 10.42 -6.63
N SER A 151 -13.56 9.77 -7.28
CA SER A 151 -12.14 9.96 -6.95
C SER A 151 -11.67 11.40 -7.21
N THR A 152 -11.55 12.14 -6.11
CA THR A 152 -10.84 13.42 -6.05
C THR A 152 -9.35 13.12 -6.16
N THR A 153 -8.67 13.74 -7.11
CA THR A 153 -7.24 13.63 -7.35
C THR A 153 -6.45 13.85 -6.06
N TYR A 154 -5.67 12.85 -5.62
CA TYR A 154 -4.75 13.02 -4.50
C TYR A 154 -3.53 13.82 -4.98
N ARG A 155 -3.41 15.07 -4.52
CA ARG A 155 -2.26 15.94 -4.82
C ARG A 155 -1.18 15.66 -3.78
N VAL A 156 -0.07 15.04 -4.19
CA VAL A 156 1.09 14.81 -3.31
C VAL A 156 1.73 16.17 -2.99
N PRO A 157 1.77 16.63 -1.73
CA PRO A 157 2.42 17.89 -1.40
C PRO A 157 3.95 17.76 -1.52
N PRO A 158 4.64 18.79 -2.02
CA PRO A 158 6.09 18.79 -2.18
C PRO A 158 6.75 19.10 -0.83
N ALA A 159 6.91 18.12 0.06
CA ALA A 159 7.77 18.26 1.22
C ALA A 159 8.17 16.90 1.79
N CYS A 160 9.42 16.80 2.27
CA CYS A 160 10.06 15.68 2.98
C CYS A 160 9.22 15.14 4.15
N THR A 161 8.15 14.43 3.83
CA THR A 161 7.36 13.67 4.77
C THR A 161 6.91 12.37 4.09
N PRO A 162 7.02 11.21 4.75
CA PRO A 162 6.72 9.93 4.14
C PRO A 162 5.20 9.72 4.08
N ARG A 163 4.52 10.44 3.17
CA ARG A 163 3.09 10.78 3.32
C ARG A 163 2.24 10.64 2.04
N ALA A 164 2.42 9.59 1.23
CA ALA A 164 1.43 9.26 0.21
C ALA A 164 1.34 7.77 -0.11
N TRP A 165 0.10 7.30 -0.29
CA TRP A 165 -0.30 5.99 -0.80
C TRP A 165 -0.91 6.17 -2.20
N MET A 166 -0.53 5.33 -3.16
CA MET A 166 -1.36 5.04 -4.33
C MET A 166 -1.59 3.53 -4.39
N PRO A 167 -2.83 3.05 -4.33
CA PRO A 167 -3.14 1.73 -4.85
C PRO A 167 -3.20 1.83 -6.38
N CYS A 168 -2.23 1.25 -7.10
CA CYS A 168 -2.45 0.95 -8.50
C CYS A 168 -3.59 -0.08 -8.58
N ALA A 169 -4.79 0.33 -9.01
CA ALA A 169 -6.02 -0.47 -8.87
C ALA A 169 -5.98 -1.89 -9.48
N ARG A 170 -4.99 -2.21 -10.34
CA ARG A 170 -4.79 -3.55 -10.94
C ARG A 170 -3.63 -4.35 -10.37
N VAL A 171 -2.71 -3.74 -9.65
CA VAL A 171 -1.57 -4.43 -9.01
C VAL A 171 -1.51 -3.98 -7.57
N ARG A 172 -1.57 -4.93 -6.64
CA ARG A 172 -1.46 -4.65 -5.20
C ARG A 172 -0.01 -4.27 -4.85
N VAL A 173 0.34 -3.04 -5.21
CA VAL A 173 1.57 -2.33 -4.85
C VAL A 173 1.15 -1.14 -3.98
N CYS A 174 1.68 -1.10 -2.76
CA CYS A 174 1.63 0.09 -1.92
C CYS A 174 3.03 0.71 -1.96
N ALA A 175 3.27 1.64 -2.90
CA ALA A 175 4.57 2.29 -3.02
C ALA A 175 4.74 3.34 -1.92
N ARG A 176 5.64 3.08 -0.95
CA ARG A 176 6.00 4.04 0.09
C ARG A 176 7.48 3.96 0.41
N ILE A 177 8.11 5.13 0.53
CA ILE A 177 9.49 5.24 1.04
C ILE A 177 9.45 6.10 2.31
N SER A 178 9.87 5.52 3.44
CA SER A 178 10.10 6.25 4.69
C SER A 178 11.58 6.54 4.85
N ARG A 179 11.92 7.75 5.30
CA ARG A 179 13.30 8.23 5.36
C ARG A 179 13.56 9.11 6.57
N THR A 180 14.76 8.96 7.11
CA THR A 180 15.35 9.85 8.12
C THR A 180 16.75 10.27 7.63
N CYS A 181 17.02 11.58 7.55
CA CYS A 181 18.32 12.11 7.16
C CYS A 181 18.98 12.88 8.30
N ARG A 182 20.32 12.80 8.36
CA ARG A 182 21.21 13.65 9.15
C ARG A 182 22.22 14.38 8.27
#